data_AF-A0A9D8GBQ0-F1
#
_entry.id   AF-A0A9D8GBQ0-F1
#
_cell.length_a   1.000
_cell.length_b   1.000
_cell.length_c   1.000
_cell.angle_alpha   90.00
_cell.angle_beta   90.00
_cell.angle_gamma   90.00
#
_symmetry.space_group_name_H-M   'P 1'
#
loop_
_entity.id
_entity.type
_entity.pdbx_description
1 polymer ?
#
loop_
_entity_poly.entity_id
_entity_poly.type
_entity_poly.pdbx_seq_one_letter_code
_entity_poly.pdbx_strand_id
1 'polypeptide(L)'
;MKTKEKKVSDELRPEYDFDYSKAIRGKYYKRILEEGSNVVVLEPDVAKAFADSAAVNDALRSLLDLTRRTNRLTKRPGSRAIVHR
;
A
#
# COMPACT_ATOMS: atom_id res chain seq x y z
N MET A 1 -5.01 -8.64 -54.23
CA MET A 1 -5.96 -8.34 -53.14
C MET A 1 -5.65 -6.93 -52.65
N LYS A 2 -6.57 -5.97 -52.75
CA LYS A 2 -6.33 -4.59 -52.31
C LYS A 2 -6.40 -4.53 -50.79
N THR A 3 -5.31 -4.14 -50.13
CA THR A 3 -5.27 -3.82 -48.70
C THR A 3 -6.11 -2.57 -48.46
N LYS A 4 -7.18 -2.70 -47.66
CA LYS A 4 -7.96 -1.56 -47.19
C LYS A 4 -7.15 -0.84 -46.12
N GLU A 5 -6.68 0.36 -46.42
CA GLU A 5 -6.22 1.29 -45.38
C GLU A 5 -7.42 1.62 -44.47
N LYS A 6 -7.33 1.20 -43.20
CA LYS A 6 -8.25 1.69 -42.17
C LYS A 6 -7.93 3.17 -41.98
N LYS A 7 -8.81 4.05 -42.47
CA LYS A 7 -8.84 5.44 -42.03
C LYS A 7 -9.09 5.42 -40.52
N VAL A 8 -8.03 5.69 -39.75
CA VAL A 8 -8.16 6.02 -38.33
C VAL A 8 -8.93 7.33 -38.33
N SER A 9 -10.20 7.31 -37.96
CA SER A 9 -10.94 8.53 -37.67
C SER A 9 -10.18 9.24 -36.56
N ASP A 10 -9.77 10.47 -36.86
CA ASP A 10 -9.15 11.36 -35.89
C ASP A 10 -10.25 11.83 -34.94
N GLU A 11 -10.57 10.97 -33.96
CA GLU A 11 -11.56 11.21 -32.91
C GLU A 11 -11.00 12.12 -31.80
N LEU A 12 -9.72 12.46 -31.87
CA LEU A 12 -9.07 13.38 -30.96
C LEU A 12 -9.40 14.81 -31.36
N ARG A 13 -9.61 15.66 -30.35
CA ARG A 13 -9.77 17.08 -30.62
C ARG A 13 -8.46 17.67 -31.14
N PRO A 14 -8.47 18.69 -32.01
CA PRO A 14 -7.26 19.27 -32.58
C PRO A 14 -6.24 19.77 -31.55
N GLU A 15 -6.65 20.06 -30.32
CA GLU A 15 -5.77 20.49 -29.24
C GLU A 15 -4.94 19.35 -28.62
N TYR A 16 -5.30 18.10 -28.89
CA TYR A 16 -4.57 16.92 -28.41
C TYR A 16 -3.52 16.45 -29.41
N ASP A 17 -2.38 17.16 -29.44
CA ASP A 17 -1.16 16.69 -30.12
C ASP A 17 -0.18 16.11 -29.10
N PHE A 18 -0.15 14.77 -29.00
CA PHE A 18 0.71 14.07 -28.05
C PHE A 18 2.11 13.81 -28.64
N ASP A 19 3.07 14.67 -28.31
CA ASP A 19 4.49 14.43 -28.60
C ASP A 19 5.11 13.40 -27.63
N TYR A 20 5.03 12.13 -28.01
CA TYR A 20 5.62 11.03 -27.22
C TYR A 20 7.15 10.97 -27.29
N SER A 21 7.84 11.78 -28.10
CA SER A 21 9.32 11.79 -28.15
C SER A 21 9.94 12.23 -26.82
N LYS A 22 9.20 13.02 -26.03
CA LYS A 22 9.58 13.47 -24.68
C LYS A 22 9.00 12.60 -23.57
N ALA A 23 8.29 11.52 -23.90
CA ALA A 23 7.66 10.66 -22.90
C ALA A 23 8.72 9.86 -22.14
N ILE A 24 8.73 9.99 -20.81
CA ILE A 24 9.67 9.28 -19.93
C ILE A 24 8.89 8.20 -19.18
N ARG A 25 9.22 6.94 -19.43
CA ARG A 25 8.66 5.81 -18.69
C ARG A 25 9.02 5.94 -17.21
N GLY A 26 8.01 5.94 -16.35
CA GLY A 26 8.20 6.00 -14.90
C GLY A 26 8.73 7.33 -14.39
N LYS A 27 8.46 8.48 -15.04
CA LYS A 27 8.96 9.81 -14.62
C LYS A 27 8.92 10.09 -13.10
N TYR A 28 7.95 9.54 -12.37
CA TYR A 28 7.78 9.72 -10.93
C TYR A 28 7.98 8.45 -10.08
N TYR A 29 8.47 7.35 -10.66
CA TYR A 29 8.52 6.06 -9.97
C TYR A 29 9.41 6.10 -8.71
N LYS A 30 10.56 6.79 -8.77
CA LYS A 30 11.48 6.93 -7.63
C LYS A 30 10.83 7.66 -6.47
N ARG A 31 10.16 8.78 -6.76
CA ARG A 31 9.45 9.57 -5.76
C ARG A 31 8.37 8.75 -5.05
N ILE A 32 7.59 7.99 -5.81
CA ILE A 32 6.52 7.13 -5.28
C ILE A 32 7.08 5.99 -4.41
N LEU A 33 8.24 5.42 -4.80
CA LEU A 33 8.94 4.41 -4.00
C LEU A 33 9.53 5.00 -2.70
N GLU A 34 10.14 6.19 -2.78
CA GLU A 34 10.72 6.90 -1.64
C GLU A 34 9.66 7.38 -0.64
N GLU A 35 8.54 7.89 -1.14
CA GLU A 35 7.37 8.29 -0.32
C GLU A 35 6.61 7.08 0.24
N GLY A 36 6.94 5.86 -0.21
CA GLY A 36 6.45 4.62 0.37
C GLY A 36 4.97 4.35 0.11
N SER A 37 4.49 4.50 -1.13
CA SER A 37 3.11 4.15 -1.46
C SER A 37 2.93 2.63 -1.63
N ASN A 38 3.05 1.86 -0.55
CA ASN A 38 2.66 0.45 -0.60
C ASN A 38 1.13 0.36 -0.48
N VAL A 39 0.43 0.26 -1.61
CA VAL A 39 -1.04 0.17 -1.64
C VAL A 39 -1.43 -1.24 -1.20
N VAL A 40 -2.10 -1.33 -0.05
CA VAL A 40 -2.66 -2.58 0.48
C VAL A 40 -4.16 -2.53 0.31
N VAL A 41 -4.72 -3.50 -0.41
CA VAL A 41 -6.16 -3.63 -0.61
C VAL A 41 -6.74 -4.43 0.55
N LEU A 42 -7.76 -3.87 1.22
CA LEU A 42 -8.52 -4.56 2.24
C LEU A 42 -9.65 -5.37 1.62
N GLU A 43 -10.02 -6.48 2.27
CA GLU A 43 -11.24 -7.21 1.91
C GLU A 43 -12.49 -6.33 2.08
N PRO A 44 -13.55 -6.50 1.25
CA PRO A 44 -14.69 -5.59 1.23
C PRO A 44 -15.46 -5.49 2.54
N ASP A 45 -15.49 -6.56 3.33
CA ASP A 45 -16.12 -6.61 4.65
C ASP A 45 -15.33 -5.79 5.68
N VAL A 46 -14.00 -5.92 5.68
CA VAL A 46 -13.10 -5.13 6.53
C VAL A 46 -13.12 -3.66 6.12
N ALA A 47 -13.09 -3.37 4.83
CA ALA A 47 -13.14 -2.00 4.32
C ALA A 47 -14.42 -1.26 4.73
N LYS A 48 -15.56 -1.96 4.87
CA LYS A 48 -16.82 -1.37 5.36
C LYS A 48 -16.77 -0.99 6.85
N ALA A 49 -15.86 -1.60 7.62
CA ALA A 49 -15.75 -1.34 9.06
C ALA A 49 -14.93 -0.09 9.39
N PHE A 50 -14.13 0.43 8.46
CA PHE A 50 -13.23 1.57 8.68
C PHE A 50 -13.49 2.71 7.69
N ALA A 51 -13.47 3.95 8.18
CA ALA A 51 -13.73 5.13 7.37
C ALA A 51 -12.53 5.52 6.48
N ASP A 52 -11.31 5.39 7.00
CA ASP A 52 -10.07 5.77 6.31
C ASP A 52 -8.86 4.95 6.77
N SER A 53 -7.71 5.22 6.14
CA SER A 53 -6.44 4.56 6.46
C SER A 53 -5.89 4.92 7.85
N ALA A 54 -6.24 6.09 8.40
CA ALA A 54 -5.80 6.47 9.75
C ALA A 54 -6.47 5.57 10.80
N ALA A 55 -7.79 5.38 10.68
CA ALA A 55 -8.57 4.50 11.56
C ALA A 55 -8.07 3.04 11.52
N VAL A 56 -7.76 2.52 10.33
CA VAL A 56 -7.18 1.18 10.17
C VAL A 56 -5.84 1.07 10.89
N ASN A 57 -4.95 2.03 10.66
CA ASN A 57 -3.61 2.00 11.24
C ASN A 57 -3.63 2.09 12.76
N ASP A 58 -4.51 2.91 13.34
CA ASP A 58 -4.62 3.05 14.79
C ASP A 58 -5.18 1.79 15.46
N ALA A 59 -6.13 1.10 14.80
CA ALA A 59 -6.62 -0.20 15.26
C ALA A 59 -5.51 -1.25 15.24
N LEU A 60 -4.74 -1.33 14.15
CA LEU A 60 -3.62 -2.27 14.03
C LEU A 60 -2.51 -1.99 15.05
N ARG A 61 -2.18 -0.71 15.32
CA ARG A 61 -1.22 -0.32 16.37
C ARG A 61 -1.71 -0.74 17.75
N SER A 62 -2.98 -0.51 18.05
CA SER A 62 -3.59 -0.91 19.33
C SER A 62 -3.50 -2.42 19.54
N LEU A 63 -3.73 -3.21 18.48
CA LEU A 63 -3.56 -4.67 18.53
C LEU A 63 -2.11 -5.07 18.83
N LEU A 64 -1.14 -4.45 18.15
CA LEU A 64 0.29 -4.71 18.39
C LEU A 64 0.69 -4.41 19.83
N ASP A 65 0.19 -3.32 20.41
CA ASP A 65 0.45 -2.96 21.81
C ASP A 65 -0.14 -3.99 22.78
N LEU A 66 -1.35 -4.46 22.50
CA LEU A 66 -2.00 -5.52 23.29
C LEU A 66 -1.17 -6.80 23.26
N THR A 67 -0.73 -7.23 22.07
CA THR A 67 0.13 -8.41 21.91
C THR A 67 1.47 -8.25 22.63
N ARG A 68 2.10 -7.07 22.60
CA ARG A 68 3.35 -6.81 23.35
C ARG A 68 3.14 -6.96 24.86
N ARG A 69 2.03 -6.44 25.39
CA ARG A 69 1.69 -6.51 26.82
C ARG A 69 1.44 -7.95 27.27
N THR A 70 0.67 -8.72 26.49
CA THR A 70 0.36 -10.12 26.82
C THR A 70 1.61 -10.99 26.74
N ASN A 71 2.45 -10.81 25.73
CA ASN A 71 3.71 -11.55 25.58
C ASN A 71 4.68 -11.31 26.76
N ARG A 72 4.69 -10.10 27.33
CA ARG A 72 5.49 -9.79 28.53
C ARG A 72 4.98 -10.53 29.78
N LEU A 73 3.67 -10.70 29.90
CA LEU A 73 3.05 -11.38 31.04
C LEU A 73 3.24 -12.90 30.98
N THR A 74 3.25 -13.48 29.79
CA THR A 74 3.43 -14.93 29.58
C THR A 74 4.90 -15.35 29.61
N LYS A 75 5.84 -14.43 29.38
CA LYS A 75 7.27 -14.67 29.59
C LYS A 75 7.55 -14.72 31.09
N ARG A 76 7.40 -15.91 31.70
CA ARG A 76 7.69 -16.17 33.12
C ARG A 76 9.01 -15.49 33.50
N PRO A 77 9.05 -14.62 34.52
CA PRO A 77 10.33 -14.19 35.06
C PRO A 77 11.01 -15.46 35.55
N GLY A 78 12.18 -15.76 34.99
CA GLY A 78 12.94 -16.97 35.32
C GLY A 78 12.98 -17.14 36.83
N SER A 79 12.67 -18.35 37.28
CA SER A 79 12.72 -18.76 38.67
C SER A 79 13.98 -18.18 39.33
N ARG A 80 13.80 -17.22 40.24
CA ARG A 80 14.87 -16.83 41.15
C ARG A 80 15.22 -18.10 41.93
N ALA A 81 16.35 -18.72 41.60
CA ALA A 81 16.92 -19.78 42.41
C ALA A 81 17.12 -19.21 43.81
N ILE A 82 16.27 -19.66 44.74
CA ILE A 82 16.43 -19.39 46.16
C ILE A 82 17.64 -20.22 46.59
N VAL A 83 18.81 -19.59 46.62
CA VAL A 83 20.00 -20.15 47.24
C VAL A 83 19.78 -20.05 48.74
N HIS A 84 19.38 -21.16 49.38
CA HIS A 84 19.53 -21.31 50.82
C HIS A 84 21.02 -21.51 51.12
N ARG A 85 21.59 -20.59 51.89
CA ARG A 85 22.85 -20.77 52.61
C ARG A 85 22.57 -20.58 54.09
#